data_AF-A0A3M6UEN1-F1
#
_entry.id   AF-A0A3M6UEN1-F1
#
_cell.length_a   1.000
_cell.length_b   1.000
_cell.length_c   1.000
_cell.angle_alpha   90.00
_cell.angle_beta   90.00
_cell.angle_gamma   90.00
#
_symmetry.space_group_name_H-M   'P 1'
#
loop_
_entity.id
_entity.type
_entity.pdbx_description
1 polymer ?
#
loop_
_entity_poly.entity_id
_entity_poly.type
_entity_poly.pdbx_seq_one_letter_code
_entity_poly.pdbx_strand_id
1 'polypeptide(L)'
;MEVKTSVYDFSLLRDGKFRVNFDCYKARPHFIIALDDSPKTVYEDLSDDQKKKVINLALLMATKHGLGESRAVLSQHCGYWYNSTYNYHAHLCVNHEKYLGILDGEKNTLKNWSHSDEAIKKYPTSKRKDEVDEINKIIADKVAKDVTEGGNDILFHPSEPRVGFAVEESHKPTNPQAWFNVQKKMMLYATGKDLTNPKGNGNYFGCHVCLVLDGKTHGFDNIAVSKCLVGFIEVTGSKFYRDLCPNEKRETWFDRFRESSRGYSPW
;
A
#
# COMPACT_ATOMS: atom_id res chain seq x y z
N MET A 1 5.07 -38.41 18.61
CA MET A 1 5.78 -37.42 17.78
C MET A 1 5.13 -36.08 18.07
N GLU A 2 5.68 -35.32 19.01
CA GLU A 2 5.12 -34.04 19.46
C GLU A 2 5.29 -33.00 18.35
N VAL A 3 4.16 -32.52 17.84
CA VAL A 3 4.12 -31.32 17.00
C VAL A 3 4.49 -30.16 17.93
N LYS A 4 5.70 -29.62 17.78
CA LYS A 4 6.06 -28.32 18.35
C LYS A 4 5.11 -27.28 17.74
N THR A 5 4.00 -27.01 18.41
CA THR A 5 3.18 -25.83 18.15
C THR A 5 4.08 -24.62 18.36
N SER A 6 4.21 -23.77 17.35
CA SER A 6 5.08 -22.61 17.39
C SER A 6 4.70 -21.74 18.59
N VAL A 7 5.66 -21.48 19.49
CA VAL A 7 5.54 -20.72 20.74
C VAL A 7 5.18 -19.24 20.53
N TYR A 8 4.82 -18.84 19.30
CA TYR A 8 4.60 -17.47 18.86
C TYR A 8 3.36 -17.41 17.97
N ASP A 9 2.17 -17.22 18.55
CA ASP A 9 0.98 -16.84 17.79
C ASP A 9 0.63 -15.38 18.06
N PHE A 10 1.09 -14.49 17.18
CA PHE A 10 0.78 -13.05 17.23
C PHE A 10 -0.49 -12.72 16.43
N SER A 11 -1.37 -13.70 16.22
CA SER A 11 -2.58 -13.52 15.43
C SER A 11 -3.66 -12.78 16.20
N LEU A 12 -4.09 -11.64 15.66
CA LEU A 12 -5.25 -10.86 16.10
C LEU A 12 -6.57 -11.41 15.56
N LEU A 13 -6.49 -12.08 14.41
CA LEU A 13 -7.64 -12.65 13.73
C LEU A 13 -7.19 -13.82 12.84
N ARG A 14 -8.00 -14.88 12.77
CA ARG A 14 -7.78 -16.03 11.89
C ARG A 14 -9.05 -16.38 11.14
N ASP A 15 -8.90 -16.79 9.89
CA ASP A 15 -9.99 -17.31 9.07
C ASP A 15 -9.47 -18.40 8.11
N GLY A 16 -9.63 -19.65 8.51
CA GLY A 16 -9.00 -20.79 7.85
C GLY A 16 -7.47 -20.67 7.86
N LYS A 17 -6.84 -20.73 6.68
CA LYS A 17 -5.39 -20.56 6.51
C LYS A 17 -4.92 -19.10 6.53
N PHE A 18 -5.83 -18.12 6.55
CA PHE A 18 -5.43 -16.73 6.66
C PHE A 18 -5.35 -16.29 8.12
N ARG A 19 -4.37 -15.43 8.41
CA ARG A 19 -4.21 -14.79 9.71
C ARG A 19 -3.84 -13.32 9.56
N VAL A 20 -4.23 -12.52 10.55
CA VAL A 20 -3.82 -11.13 10.69
C VAL A 20 -2.95 -10.99 11.93
N ASN A 21 -1.72 -10.50 11.76
CA ASN A 21 -0.75 -10.42 12.83
C ASN A 21 -0.13 -9.01 12.91
N PHE A 22 0.49 -8.68 14.03
CA PHE A 22 1.46 -7.56 14.05
C PHE A 22 2.67 -7.87 13.17
N ASP A 23 3.24 -6.86 12.52
CA ASP A 23 4.61 -6.96 11.99
C ASP A 23 5.60 -6.78 13.14
N CYS A 24 6.04 -7.91 13.71
CA CYS A 24 7.02 -7.94 14.80
C CYS A 24 8.48 -8.01 14.31
N TYR A 25 8.72 -7.80 13.01
CA TYR A 25 10.06 -7.79 12.42
C TYR A 25 10.48 -6.41 11.93
N LYS A 26 9.51 -5.57 11.56
CA LYS A 26 9.77 -4.19 11.15
C LYS A 26 8.86 -3.25 11.93
N ALA A 27 9.50 -2.29 12.58
CA ALA A 27 8.81 -1.25 13.34
C ALA A 27 8.07 -0.30 12.39
N ARG A 28 6.84 -0.66 12.00
CA ARG A 28 5.94 0.12 11.15
C ARG A 28 4.50 -0.04 11.64
N PRO A 29 3.67 1.01 11.58
CA PRO A 29 2.28 0.93 11.99
C PRO A 29 1.42 0.23 10.93
N HIS A 30 1.61 -1.08 10.79
CA HIS A 30 0.81 -1.93 9.92
C HIS A 30 0.57 -3.32 10.51
N PHE A 31 -0.47 -3.98 10.05
CA PHE A 31 -0.71 -5.40 10.31
C PHE A 31 -0.40 -6.22 9.06
N ILE A 32 -0.02 -7.47 9.25
CA ILE A 32 0.27 -8.41 8.18
C ILE A 32 -0.90 -9.38 8.04
N ILE A 33 -1.54 -9.38 6.89
CA ILE A 33 -2.50 -10.42 6.50
C ILE A 33 -1.73 -11.47 5.70
N ALA A 34 -1.54 -12.66 6.26
CA ALA A 34 -0.73 -13.71 5.65
C ALA A 34 -1.56 -14.97 5.37
N LEU A 35 -1.14 -15.74 4.36
CA LEU A 35 -1.63 -17.09 4.09
C LEU A 35 -0.63 -18.12 4.64
N ASP A 36 -1.08 -18.97 5.56
CA ASP A 36 -0.26 -20.02 6.16
C ASP A 36 0.12 -21.09 5.11
N ASP A 37 1.35 -21.61 5.24
CA ASP A 37 1.91 -22.66 4.38
C ASP A 37 1.81 -22.37 2.87
N SER A 38 2.09 -21.12 2.47
CA SER A 38 2.01 -20.66 1.08
C SER A 38 3.36 -20.17 0.52
N PRO A 39 4.42 -21.01 0.57
CA PRO A 39 5.74 -20.59 0.14
C PRO A 39 5.72 -20.17 -1.33
N LYS A 40 6.29 -19.00 -1.62
CA LYS A 40 6.41 -18.43 -2.97
C LYS A 40 5.07 -18.04 -3.63
N THR A 41 3.95 -18.04 -2.90
CA THR A 41 2.65 -17.61 -3.44
C THR A 41 2.57 -16.09 -3.56
N VAL A 42 2.30 -15.61 -4.78
CA VAL A 42 2.00 -14.18 -5.05
C VAL A 42 0.51 -13.90 -4.99
N TYR A 43 0.14 -12.61 -5.01
CA TYR A 43 -1.27 -12.21 -5.10
C TYR A 43 -1.96 -12.81 -6.33
N GLU A 44 -1.26 -12.87 -7.47
CA GLU A 44 -1.78 -13.38 -8.74
C GLU A 44 -2.19 -14.86 -8.64
N ASP A 45 -1.48 -15.65 -7.84
CA ASP A 45 -1.73 -17.08 -7.62
C ASP A 45 -2.98 -17.35 -6.76
N LEU A 46 -3.46 -16.34 -6.02
CA LEU A 46 -4.65 -16.50 -5.17
C LEU A 46 -5.92 -16.63 -6.02
N SER A 47 -6.84 -17.50 -5.62
CA SER A 47 -8.18 -17.53 -6.19
C SER A 47 -8.94 -16.24 -5.88
N ASP A 48 -9.98 -15.93 -6.65
CA ASP A 48 -10.84 -14.76 -6.39
C ASP A 48 -11.46 -14.82 -4.99
N ASP A 49 -11.80 -16.01 -4.49
CA ASP A 49 -12.30 -16.18 -3.12
C ASP A 49 -11.23 -15.87 -2.07
N GLN A 50 -9.99 -16.30 -2.28
CA GLN A 50 -8.86 -15.96 -1.41
C GLN A 50 -8.58 -14.45 -1.43
N LYS A 51 -8.61 -13.81 -2.59
CA LYS A 51 -8.44 -12.34 -2.73
C LYS A 51 -9.54 -11.58 -1.98
N LYS A 52 -10.81 -11.97 -2.14
CA LYS A 52 -11.93 -11.42 -1.36
C LYS A 52 -11.77 -11.65 0.13
N LYS A 53 -11.19 -12.78 0.53
CA LYS A 53 -10.93 -13.10 1.94
C LYS A 53 -9.92 -12.14 2.55
N VAL A 54 -8.83 -11.82 1.86
CA VAL A 54 -7.86 -10.80 2.30
C VAL A 54 -8.52 -9.45 2.54
N ILE A 55 -9.38 -9.01 1.61
CA ILE A 55 -10.16 -7.78 1.74
C ILE A 55 -11.10 -7.84 2.94
N ASN A 56 -11.83 -8.94 3.10
CA ASN A 56 -12.77 -9.12 4.21
C ASN A 56 -12.06 -9.05 5.56
N LEU A 57 -10.87 -9.66 5.69
CA LEU A 57 -10.07 -9.59 6.92
C LEU A 57 -9.63 -8.16 7.22
N ALA A 58 -9.23 -7.39 6.20
CA ALA A 58 -8.87 -6.00 6.35
C ALA A 58 -10.07 -5.13 6.81
N LEU A 59 -11.25 -5.35 6.21
CA LEU A 59 -12.49 -4.67 6.61
C LEU A 59 -12.91 -5.04 8.04
N LEU A 60 -12.83 -6.31 8.42
CA LEU A 60 -13.12 -6.78 9.77
C LEU A 60 -12.18 -6.12 10.80
N MET A 61 -10.89 -6.06 10.51
CA MET A 61 -9.92 -5.34 11.34
C MET A 61 -10.25 -3.85 11.45
N ALA A 62 -10.60 -3.23 10.32
CA ALA A 62 -10.95 -1.81 10.29
C ALA A 62 -12.20 -1.51 11.13
N THR A 63 -13.22 -2.35 11.07
CA THR A 63 -14.43 -2.22 11.89
C THR A 63 -14.15 -2.52 13.35
N LYS A 64 -13.52 -3.67 13.65
CA LYS A 64 -13.26 -4.14 15.03
C LYS A 64 -12.45 -3.14 15.85
N HIS A 65 -11.47 -2.49 15.23
CA HIS A 65 -10.56 -1.57 15.91
C HIS A 65 -10.78 -0.10 15.55
N GLY A 66 -11.88 0.24 14.87
CA GLY A 66 -12.19 1.62 14.49
C GLY A 66 -11.11 2.29 13.63
N LEU A 67 -10.49 1.53 12.72
CA LEU A 67 -9.40 2.03 11.86
C LEU A 67 -9.91 2.92 10.71
N GLY A 68 -11.22 2.89 10.44
CA GLY A 68 -11.88 3.72 9.42
C GLY A 68 -11.76 5.21 9.69
N GLU A 69 -11.43 5.63 10.92
CA GLU A 69 -11.17 7.03 11.26
C GLU A 69 -9.68 7.41 11.19
N SER A 70 -8.80 6.42 10.96
CA SER A 70 -7.38 6.52 11.29
C SER A 70 -6.43 6.03 10.19
N ARG A 71 -6.68 6.34 8.91
CA ARG A 71 -5.75 6.02 7.80
C ARG A 71 -5.56 4.52 7.59
N ALA A 72 -6.65 3.76 7.51
CA ALA A 72 -6.63 2.36 7.12
C ALA A 72 -6.43 2.19 5.60
N VAL A 73 -5.34 1.53 5.21
CA VAL A 73 -5.03 1.22 3.81
C VAL A 73 -4.61 -0.25 3.68
N LEU A 74 -5.31 -1.02 2.84
CA LEU A 74 -4.88 -2.38 2.49
C LEU A 74 -3.96 -2.32 1.26
N SER A 75 -2.69 -2.62 1.45
CA SER A 75 -1.63 -2.56 0.45
C SER A 75 -1.15 -3.97 0.04
N GLN A 76 -1.09 -4.20 -1.27
CA GLN A 76 -0.47 -5.38 -1.89
C GLN A 76 0.84 -4.98 -2.57
N HIS A 77 1.93 -5.69 -2.31
CA HIS A 77 3.13 -5.56 -3.14
C HIS A 77 2.93 -6.33 -4.46
N CYS A 78 3.29 -5.72 -5.58
CA CYS A 78 3.17 -6.33 -6.90
C CYS A 78 4.50 -6.27 -7.67
N GLY A 79 4.64 -7.15 -8.66
CA GLY A 79 5.79 -7.16 -9.57
C GLY A 79 7.12 -7.35 -8.85
N TYR A 80 8.14 -6.58 -9.23
CA TYR A 80 9.49 -6.68 -8.63
C TYR A 80 9.51 -6.42 -7.12
N TRP A 81 8.50 -5.72 -6.57
CA TRP A 81 8.45 -5.38 -5.15
C TRP A 81 7.93 -6.53 -4.29
N TYR A 82 7.38 -7.56 -4.92
CA TYR A 82 7.05 -8.79 -4.23
C TYR A 82 8.34 -9.53 -3.82
N ASN A 83 8.34 -10.07 -2.60
CA ASN A 83 9.43 -10.91 -2.10
C ASN A 83 9.04 -12.38 -2.16
N SER A 84 9.61 -13.12 -3.11
CA SER A 84 9.38 -14.55 -3.33
C SER A 84 9.92 -15.48 -2.25
N THR A 85 10.67 -14.93 -1.28
CA THR A 85 11.25 -15.71 -0.18
C THR A 85 10.22 -16.01 0.91
N TYR A 86 9.11 -15.27 0.97
CA TYR A 86 8.12 -15.38 2.02
C TYR A 86 6.80 -15.97 1.51
N ASN A 87 5.95 -16.35 2.47
CA ASN A 87 4.55 -16.65 2.19
C ASN A 87 3.84 -15.40 1.66
N TYR A 88 2.72 -15.60 0.97
CA TYR A 88 1.85 -14.50 0.58
C TYR A 88 1.52 -13.63 1.81
N HIS A 89 1.68 -12.32 1.65
CA HIS A 89 1.27 -11.35 2.65
C HIS A 89 0.81 -10.03 2.04
N ALA A 90 -0.12 -9.39 2.74
CA ALA A 90 -0.57 -8.04 2.50
C ALA A 90 -0.38 -7.19 3.75
N HIS A 91 -0.33 -5.87 3.55
CA HIS A 91 -0.14 -4.91 4.62
C HIS A 91 -1.42 -4.14 4.86
N LEU A 92 -1.94 -4.14 6.08
CA LEU A 92 -2.97 -3.20 6.52
C LEU A 92 -2.28 -2.05 7.26
N CYS A 93 -1.95 -1.00 6.52
CA CYS A 93 -1.32 0.21 7.07
C CYS A 93 -2.35 1.01 7.85
N VAL A 94 -1.93 1.56 8.99
CA VAL A 94 -2.78 2.32 9.91
C VAL A 94 -2.03 3.52 10.48
N ASN A 95 -2.76 4.46 11.08
CA ASN A 95 -2.14 5.51 11.88
C ASN A 95 -1.40 4.91 13.10
N HIS A 96 -0.27 5.54 13.41
CA HIS A 96 0.63 5.12 14.47
C HIS A 96 0.00 5.08 15.87
N GLU A 97 -0.80 6.08 16.24
CA GLU A 97 -1.45 6.13 17.56
C GLU A 97 -2.44 4.98 17.73
N LYS A 98 -3.22 4.67 16.69
CA LYS A 98 -4.14 3.53 16.72
C LYS A 98 -3.40 2.20 16.77
N TYR A 99 -2.30 2.07 16.03
CA TYR A 99 -1.46 0.88 16.09
C TYR A 99 -0.94 0.63 17.52
N LEU A 100 -0.36 1.67 18.15
CA LEU A 100 0.15 1.57 19.53
C LEU A 100 -0.97 1.30 20.53
N GLY A 101 -2.15 1.90 20.37
CA GLY A 101 -3.30 1.63 21.24
C GLY A 101 -3.78 0.17 21.16
N ILE A 102 -3.79 -0.41 19.96
CA ILE A 102 -4.13 -1.84 19.78
C ILE A 102 -3.02 -2.72 20.36
N LEU A 103 -1.75 -2.37 20.12
CA LEU A 103 -0.62 -3.08 20.70
C LEU A 103 -0.67 -3.06 22.23
N ASP A 104 -0.94 -1.92 22.86
CA ASP A 104 -1.00 -1.79 24.31
C ASP A 104 -2.11 -2.64 24.93
N GLY A 105 -3.27 -2.72 24.26
CA GLY A 105 -4.38 -3.59 24.66
C GLY A 105 -4.07 -5.07 24.53
N GLU A 106 -3.23 -5.45 23.56
CA GLU A 106 -2.91 -6.85 23.24
C GLU A 106 -1.55 -7.31 23.81
N LYS A 107 -0.68 -6.41 24.30
CA LYS A 107 0.71 -6.75 24.67
C LYS A 107 0.85 -7.88 25.70
N ASN A 108 -0.16 -8.05 26.56
CA ASN A 108 -0.17 -9.12 27.57
C ASN A 108 -0.42 -10.51 26.96
N THR A 109 -1.01 -10.58 25.76
CA THR A 109 -1.20 -11.82 24.99
C THR A 109 -0.02 -12.10 24.06
N LEU A 110 0.73 -11.07 23.68
CA LEU A 110 1.91 -11.15 22.81
C LEU A 110 3.19 -11.51 23.62
N LYS A 111 3.42 -12.79 23.87
CA LYS A 111 4.67 -13.25 24.50
C LYS A 111 5.89 -12.86 23.65
N ASN A 112 6.91 -12.26 24.27
CA ASN A 112 8.21 -11.92 23.67
C ASN A 112 8.20 -10.77 22.62
N TRP A 113 7.32 -9.77 22.76
CA TRP A 113 7.40 -8.53 21.97
C TRP A 113 8.74 -7.79 22.23
N SER A 114 9.49 -7.48 21.16
CA SER A 114 10.88 -6.99 21.25
C SER A 114 11.12 -5.58 20.68
N HIS A 115 10.09 -4.93 20.13
CA HIS A 115 10.23 -3.60 19.55
C HIS A 115 9.79 -2.51 20.53
N SER A 116 10.61 -1.47 20.69
CA SER A 116 10.22 -0.28 21.43
C SER A 116 9.36 0.66 20.57
N ASP A 117 8.48 1.42 21.21
CA ASP A 117 7.65 2.46 20.55
C ASP A 117 8.52 3.46 19.76
N GLU A 118 9.72 3.75 20.26
CA GLU A 118 10.69 4.64 19.63
C GLU A 118 11.22 4.10 18.29
N ALA A 119 11.34 2.78 18.16
CA ALA A 119 11.73 2.16 16.89
C ALA A 119 10.62 2.32 15.84
N ILE A 120 9.35 2.23 16.27
CA ILE A 120 8.18 2.37 15.37
C ILE A 120 8.05 3.82 14.90
N LYS A 121 8.30 4.78 15.79
CA LYS A 121 8.29 6.23 15.48
C LYS A 121 9.35 6.66 14.46
N LYS A 122 10.48 5.95 14.36
CA LYS A 122 11.62 6.36 13.51
C LYS A 122 11.51 5.96 12.03
N TYR A 123 10.41 5.32 11.59
CA TYR A 123 10.30 4.74 10.24
C TYR A 123 9.33 5.49 9.29
N PRO A 124 9.63 5.66 7.98
CA PRO A 124 10.93 5.75 7.30
C PRO A 124 11.31 7.22 6.98
N THR A 125 12.59 7.56 7.14
CA THR A 125 13.10 8.92 6.87
C THR A 125 14.21 9.00 5.81
N SER A 126 14.51 7.94 5.03
CA SER A 126 15.79 7.90 4.31
C SER A 126 15.82 7.41 2.85
N LYS A 127 14.82 7.67 1.99
CA LYS A 127 14.89 7.21 0.58
C LYS A 127 14.58 8.23 -0.53
N ARG A 128 14.24 9.48 -0.21
CA ARG A 128 13.76 10.44 -1.23
C ARG A 128 14.87 11.18 -1.99
N LYS A 129 16.12 11.19 -1.51
CA LYS A 129 17.23 11.90 -2.19
C LYS A 129 17.65 11.20 -3.49
N ASP A 130 17.86 9.89 -3.44
CA ASP A 130 18.30 9.10 -4.59
C ASP A 130 17.28 9.17 -5.75
N GLU A 131 15.98 9.22 -5.43
CA GLU A 131 14.92 9.35 -6.45
C GLU A 131 14.93 10.72 -7.15
N VAL A 132 15.29 11.80 -6.45
CA VAL A 132 15.42 13.13 -7.07
C VAL A 132 16.58 13.15 -8.06
N ASP A 133 17.71 12.56 -7.71
CA ASP A 133 18.88 12.47 -8.60
C ASP A 133 18.58 11.62 -9.84
N GLU A 134 17.82 10.52 -9.68
CA GLU A 134 17.37 9.69 -10.80
C GLU A 134 16.41 10.44 -11.74
N ILE A 135 15.48 11.24 -11.20
CA ILE A 135 14.58 12.06 -12.02
C ILE A 135 15.35 13.15 -12.77
N ASN A 136 16.33 13.81 -12.14
CA ASN A 136 17.17 14.80 -12.83
C ASN A 136 17.91 14.17 -14.01
N LYS A 137 18.37 12.91 -13.88
CA LYS A 137 18.96 12.17 -14.99
C LYS A 137 17.94 11.90 -16.11
N ILE A 138 16.73 11.49 -15.78
CA ILE A 138 15.64 11.30 -16.76
C ILE A 138 15.36 12.58 -17.56
N ILE A 139 15.39 13.75 -16.89
CA ILE A 139 15.21 15.06 -17.50
C ILE A 139 16.37 15.36 -18.47
N ALA A 140 17.61 15.20 -18.01
CA ALA A 140 18.79 15.45 -18.83
C ALA A 140 18.83 14.55 -20.08
N ASP A 141 18.47 13.28 -19.92
CA ASP A 141 18.48 12.27 -20.99
C ASP A 141 17.23 12.35 -21.90
N LYS A 142 16.22 13.16 -21.54
CA LYS A 142 14.95 13.31 -22.27
C LYS A 142 14.21 11.99 -22.53
N VAL A 143 14.25 11.07 -21.55
CA VAL A 143 13.67 9.72 -21.68
C VAL A 143 12.26 9.58 -21.08
N ALA A 144 11.63 10.69 -20.68
CA ALA A 144 10.26 10.68 -20.21
C ALA A 144 9.29 10.44 -21.38
N LYS A 145 8.28 9.59 -21.16
CA LYS A 145 7.27 9.27 -22.16
C LYS A 145 6.23 10.37 -22.24
N ASP A 146 5.63 10.55 -23.42
CA ASP A 146 4.44 11.38 -23.54
C ASP A 146 3.25 10.66 -22.92
N VAL A 147 2.75 11.24 -21.83
CA VAL A 147 1.59 10.73 -21.10
C VAL A 147 0.50 11.79 -21.14
N THR A 148 -0.56 11.48 -21.87
CA THR A 148 -1.80 12.27 -21.93
C THR A 148 -2.96 11.57 -21.23
N GLU A 149 -2.70 10.41 -20.62
CA GLU A 149 -3.74 9.63 -19.98
C GLU A 149 -4.31 10.33 -18.75
N GLY A 150 -5.63 10.39 -18.72
CA GLY A 150 -6.45 10.86 -17.61
C GLY A 150 -7.90 10.57 -17.94
N GLY A 151 -8.62 10.01 -16.98
CA GLY A 151 -10.07 9.87 -17.03
C GLY A 151 -10.68 10.55 -15.81
N ASN A 152 -11.99 10.76 -15.81
CA ASN A 152 -12.68 11.40 -14.69
C ASN A 152 -12.43 10.68 -13.34
N ASP A 153 -12.06 9.40 -13.38
CA ASP A 153 -11.88 8.52 -12.21
C ASP A 153 -10.40 8.25 -11.87
N ILE A 154 -9.45 8.75 -12.68
CA ILE A 154 -8.01 8.61 -12.44
C ILE A 154 -7.45 9.94 -11.99
N LEU A 155 -6.74 9.91 -10.86
CA LEU A 155 -6.18 11.09 -10.21
C LEU A 155 -4.66 10.94 -10.11
N PHE A 156 -3.96 12.07 -10.09
CA PHE A 156 -2.51 12.10 -9.90
C PHE A 156 -2.21 12.88 -8.63
N HIS A 157 -1.49 12.26 -7.70
CA HIS A 157 -1.16 12.91 -6.44
C HIS A 157 -0.24 14.12 -6.70
N PRO A 158 -0.45 15.27 -6.04
CA PRO A 158 0.26 16.50 -6.35
C PRO A 158 1.77 16.48 -6.06
N SER A 159 2.23 15.59 -5.18
CA SER A 159 3.62 15.59 -4.67
C SER A 159 4.20 14.21 -4.37
N GLU A 160 3.46 13.13 -4.61
CA GLU A 160 3.90 11.77 -4.30
C GLU A 160 3.70 10.90 -5.54
N PRO A 161 4.49 9.83 -5.73
CA PRO A 161 4.45 9.00 -6.93
C PRO A 161 3.26 8.02 -6.90
N ARG A 162 2.05 8.59 -6.89
CA ARG A 162 0.80 7.86 -6.73
C ARG A 162 -0.24 8.22 -7.80
N VAL A 163 -0.90 7.19 -8.32
CA VAL A 163 -2.07 7.28 -9.19
C VAL A 163 -3.29 6.85 -8.40
N GLY A 164 -4.24 7.76 -8.17
CA GLY A 164 -5.46 7.55 -7.41
C GLY A 164 -6.62 7.09 -8.29
N PHE A 165 -7.54 6.34 -7.68
CA PHE A 165 -8.76 5.84 -8.28
C PHE A 165 -9.94 6.33 -7.44
N ALA A 166 -10.82 7.11 -8.08
CA ALA A 166 -12.00 7.65 -7.44
C ALA A 166 -13.28 7.11 -8.09
N VAL A 167 -14.35 7.11 -7.31
CA VAL A 167 -15.71 6.79 -7.78
C VAL A 167 -16.67 7.86 -7.27
N GLU A 168 -17.84 7.99 -7.90
CA GLU A 168 -18.92 8.79 -7.32
C GLU A 168 -19.28 8.26 -5.93
N GLU A 169 -19.59 9.14 -4.99
CA GLU A 169 -19.88 8.80 -3.59
C GLU A 169 -21.03 7.79 -3.47
N SER A 170 -22.03 7.89 -4.37
CA SER A 170 -23.14 6.94 -4.47
C SER A 170 -22.72 5.52 -4.86
N HIS A 171 -21.52 5.34 -5.40
CA HIS A 171 -20.93 4.07 -5.82
C HIS A 171 -19.80 3.60 -4.89
N LYS A 172 -19.64 4.23 -3.73
CA LYS A 172 -18.64 3.83 -2.74
C LYS A 172 -18.80 2.34 -2.38
N PRO A 173 -17.73 1.54 -2.40
CA PRO A 173 -17.84 0.11 -2.10
C PRO A 173 -18.29 -0.15 -0.65
N THR A 174 -19.34 -0.96 -0.48
CA THR A 174 -19.94 -1.25 0.84
C THR A 174 -19.74 -2.69 1.32
N ASN A 175 -19.20 -3.57 0.47
CA ASN A 175 -19.02 -4.98 0.79
C ASN A 175 -17.73 -5.55 0.14
N PRO A 176 -17.23 -6.72 0.60
CA PRO A 176 -15.98 -7.29 0.10
C PRO A 176 -15.96 -7.53 -1.41
N GLN A 177 -17.08 -7.86 -2.04
CA GLN A 177 -17.17 -8.07 -3.48
C GLN A 177 -16.98 -6.75 -4.27
N ALA A 178 -17.59 -5.66 -3.80
CA ALA A 178 -17.40 -4.35 -4.41
C ALA A 178 -15.95 -3.87 -4.27
N TRP A 179 -15.34 -4.05 -3.10
CA TRP A 179 -13.93 -3.74 -2.88
C TRP A 179 -13.00 -4.60 -3.75
N PHE A 180 -13.31 -5.88 -3.93
CA PHE A 180 -12.57 -6.75 -4.83
C PHE A 180 -12.63 -6.27 -6.28
N ASN A 181 -13.79 -5.81 -6.74
CA ASN A 181 -13.93 -5.25 -8.08
C ASN A 181 -13.08 -3.99 -8.28
N VAL A 182 -12.97 -3.13 -7.26
CA VAL A 182 -12.04 -1.97 -7.28
C VAL A 182 -10.59 -2.45 -7.40
N GLN A 183 -10.17 -3.37 -6.52
CA GLN A 183 -8.81 -3.90 -6.53
C GLN A 183 -8.45 -4.54 -7.88
N LYS A 184 -9.39 -5.30 -8.46
CA LYS A 184 -9.21 -5.93 -9.78
C LYS A 184 -9.00 -4.90 -10.89
N LYS A 185 -9.78 -3.81 -10.90
CA LYS A 185 -9.59 -2.70 -11.86
C LYS A 185 -8.21 -2.06 -11.71
N MET A 186 -7.78 -1.81 -10.48
CA MET A 186 -6.45 -1.24 -10.21
C MET A 186 -5.32 -2.19 -10.65
N MET A 187 -5.47 -3.50 -10.41
CA MET A 187 -4.50 -4.51 -10.87
C MET A 187 -4.41 -4.60 -12.40
N LEU A 188 -5.53 -4.43 -13.11
CA LEU A 188 -5.54 -4.35 -14.56
C LEU A 188 -4.80 -3.11 -15.06
N TYR A 189 -5.02 -1.95 -14.43
CA TYR A 189 -4.25 -0.74 -14.72
C TYR A 189 -2.75 -0.96 -14.46
N ALA A 190 -2.39 -1.51 -13.31
CA ALA A 190 -1.00 -1.78 -12.94
C ALA A 190 -0.30 -2.71 -13.96
N THR A 191 -0.99 -3.78 -14.37
CA THR A 191 -0.51 -4.70 -15.41
C THR A 191 -0.30 -4.00 -16.74
N GLY A 192 -1.25 -3.16 -17.16
CA GLY A 192 -1.11 -2.35 -18.39
C GLY A 192 0.04 -1.33 -18.37
N LYS A 193 0.66 -1.10 -17.20
CA LYS A 193 1.81 -0.21 -17.00
C LYS A 193 3.11 -0.95 -16.66
N ASP A 194 3.12 -2.27 -16.83
CA ASP A 194 4.24 -3.17 -16.51
C ASP A 194 4.66 -3.15 -15.03
N LEU A 195 3.73 -2.86 -14.12
CA LEU A 195 3.99 -2.75 -12.67
C LEU A 195 3.79 -4.06 -11.90
N THR A 196 3.34 -5.11 -12.57
CA THR A 196 3.06 -6.43 -11.97
C THR A 196 4.01 -7.51 -12.45
N ASN A 197 5.06 -7.16 -13.21
CA ASN A 197 6.02 -8.13 -13.73
C ASN A 197 7.11 -8.49 -12.70
N PRO A 198 7.10 -9.69 -12.10
CA PRO A 198 8.10 -10.07 -11.09
C PRO A 198 9.50 -10.31 -11.67
N LYS A 199 9.62 -10.47 -13.00
CA LYS A 199 10.89 -10.65 -13.71
C LYS A 199 11.46 -9.34 -14.24
N GLY A 200 10.76 -8.22 -14.04
CA GLY A 200 11.25 -6.91 -14.44
C GLY A 200 12.57 -6.57 -13.72
N ASN A 201 13.47 -5.89 -14.41
CA ASN A 201 14.76 -5.54 -13.83
C ASN A 201 14.68 -4.17 -13.13
N GLY A 202 14.72 -4.18 -11.79
CA GLY A 202 14.79 -2.99 -10.96
C GLY A 202 13.43 -2.43 -10.52
N ASN A 203 13.50 -1.37 -9.72
CA ASN A 203 12.33 -0.85 -8.98
C ASN A 203 11.21 -0.27 -9.87
N TYR A 204 11.45 -0.11 -11.18
CA TYR A 204 10.46 0.38 -12.16
C TYR A 204 9.31 -0.60 -12.46
N PHE A 205 9.47 -1.88 -12.11
CA PHE A 205 8.55 -2.96 -12.47
C PHE A 205 7.78 -3.52 -11.26
N GLY A 206 7.68 -2.74 -10.20
CA GLY A 206 6.87 -3.07 -9.03
C GLY A 206 6.11 -1.87 -8.53
N CYS A 207 5.10 -2.14 -7.71
CA CYS A 207 4.25 -1.12 -7.12
C CYS A 207 3.61 -1.63 -5.83
N HIS A 208 2.94 -0.72 -5.12
CA HIS A 208 1.86 -1.07 -4.24
C HIS A 208 0.52 -0.85 -4.92
N VAL A 209 -0.42 -1.78 -4.75
CA VAL A 209 -1.84 -1.58 -5.04
C VAL A 209 -2.60 -1.47 -3.73
N CYS A 210 -3.12 -0.27 -3.45
CA CYS A 210 -3.63 0.13 -2.14
C CYS A 210 -5.13 0.43 -2.18
N LEU A 211 -5.94 -0.26 -1.37
CA LEU A 211 -7.33 0.11 -1.11
C LEU A 211 -7.44 1.06 0.08
N VAL A 212 -8.20 2.15 -0.10
CA VAL A 212 -8.41 3.18 0.92
C VAL A 212 -9.66 2.84 1.72
N LEU A 213 -9.50 2.33 2.94
CA LEU A 213 -10.61 1.79 3.75
C LEU A 213 -11.20 2.81 4.74
N ASP A 214 -10.61 4.00 4.83
CA ASP A 214 -10.97 5.05 5.79
C ASP A 214 -11.76 6.22 5.16
N GLY A 215 -11.97 6.18 3.84
CA GLY A 215 -12.68 7.23 3.10
C GLY A 215 -11.98 8.59 3.06
N LYS A 216 -10.70 8.68 3.45
CA LYS A 216 -9.94 9.94 3.38
C LYS A 216 -9.36 10.17 1.98
N THR A 217 -8.93 11.40 1.73
CA THR A 217 -8.36 11.80 0.44
C THR A 217 -6.90 11.38 0.27
N HIS A 218 -6.17 11.05 1.34
CA HIS A 218 -4.75 10.68 1.29
C HIS A 218 -3.87 11.65 0.46
N GLY A 219 -4.15 12.95 0.55
CA GLY A 219 -3.39 14.02 -0.15
C GLY A 219 -3.78 14.21 -1.63
N PHE A 220 -4.79 13.49 -2.11
CA PHE A 220 -5.41 13.77 -3.41
C PHE A 220 -6.39 14.95 -3.27
N ASP A 221 -5.87 16.16 -3.35
CA ASP A 221 -6.63 17.39 -3.05
C ASP A 221 -7.63 17.80 -4.15
N ASN A 222 -7.49 17.25 -5.36
CA ASN A 222 -8.32 17.60 -6.52
C ASN A 222 -9.50 16.63 -6.75
N ILE A 223 -9.99 15.98 -5.69
CA ILE A 223 -11.16 15.11 -5.78
C ILE A 223 -12.41 15.99 -5.84
N ALA A 224 -13.25 15.79 -6.86
CA ALA A 224 -14.55 16.46 -6.94
C ALA A 224 -15.42 16.11 -5.73
N VAL A 225 -16.23 17.06 -5.24
CA VAL A 225 -17.08 16.87 -4.04
C VAL A 225 -18.03 15.68 -4.17
N SER A 226 -18.42 15.31 -5.40
CA SER A 226 -19.28 14.14 -5.65
C SER A 226 -18.55 12.80 -5.61
N LYS A 227 -17.22 12.79 -5.41
CA LYS A 227 -16.38 11.59 -5.49
C LYS A 227 -15.64 11.28 -4.21
N CYS A 228 -15.34 10.00 -4.01
CA CYS A 228 -14.38 9.54 -3.01
C CYS A 228 -13.25 8.72 -3.63
N LEU A 229 -12.08 8.80 -2.97
CA LEU A 229 -10.95 7.94 -3.26
C LEU A 229 -11.23 6.53 -2.73
N VAL A 230 -11.08 5.52 -3.59
CA VAL A 230 -11.24 4.10 -3.22
C VAL A 230 -9.91 3.36 -3.25
N GLY A 231 -8.89 3.91 -3.89
CA GLY A 231 -7.56 3.31 -3.87
C GLY A 231 -6.53 4.14 -4.59
N PHE A 232 -5.28 3.74 -4.47
CA PHE A 232 -4.18 4.30 -5.23
C PHE A 232 -3.13 3.25 -5.55
N ILE A 233 -2.34 3.50 -6.58
CA ILE A 233 -1.16 2.73 -6.93
C ILE A 233 0.05 3.61 -6.62
N GLU A 234 0.99 3.08 -5.84
CA GLU A 234 2.24 3.75 -5.49
C GLU A 234 3.42 3.09 -6.19
N VAL A 235 4.29 3.91 -6.80
CA VAL A 235 5.49 3.47 -7.54
C VAL A 235 6.71 4.29 -7.09
N THR A 236 7.90 4.07 -7.67
CA THR A 236 9.04 4.98 -7.44
C THR A 236 8.80 6.36 -8.04
N GLY A 237 9.46 7.38 -7.46
CA GLY A 237 9.46 8.75 -8.02
C GLY A 237 9.82 8.78 -9.50
N SER A 238 10.89 8.07 -9.87
CA SER A 238 11.38 7.99 -11.25
C SER A 238 10.42 7.27 -12.19
N LYS A 239 9.77 6.18 -11.77
CA LYS A 239 8.75 5.47 -12.57
C LYS A 239 7.56 6.38 -12.82
N PHE A 240 7.10 7.07 -11.79
CA PHE A 240 5.98 7.99 -11.90
C PHE A 240 6.31 9.12 -12.88
N TYR A 241 7.43 9.82 -12.67
CA TYR A 241 7.85 10.93 -13.52
C TYR A 241 8.00 10.53 -14.99
N ARG A 242 8.68 9.40 -15.25
CA ARG A 242 9.01 8.94 -16.60
C ARG A 242 7.81 8.38 -17.35
N ASP A 243 6.97 7.58 -16.69
CA ASP A 243 6.00 6.71 -17.38
C ASP A 243 4.53 7.01 -17.06
N LEU A 244 4.22 7.73 -15.97
CA LEU A 244 2.83 7.87 -15.48
C LEU A 244 2.37 9.32 -15.32
N CYS A 245 3.27 10.24 -14.98
CA CYS A 245 2.93 11.62 -14.69
C CYS A 245 2.52 12.35 -15.99
N PRO A 246 1.30 12.94 -16.05
CA PRO A 246 0.87 13.71 -17.21
C PRO A 246 1.84 14.82 -17.55
N ASN A 247 2.08 15.02 -18.84
CA ASN A 247 3.08 15.96 -19.35
C ASN A 247 2.92 17.37 -18.75
N GLU A 248 1.68 17.85 -18.66
CA GLU A 248 1.34 19.20 -18.17
C GLU A 248 1.51 19.38 -16.66
N LYS A 249 1.61 18.28 -15.90
CA LYS A 249 1.75 18.31 -14.43
C LYS A 249 3.16 17.98 -13.96
N ARG A 250 3.99 17.47 -14.86
CA ARG A 250 5.27 16.83 -14.55
C ARG A 250 6.26 17.74 -13.83
N GLU A 251 6.46 18.96 -14.35
CA GLU A 251 7.39 19.92 -13.74
C GLU A 251 6.91 20.34 -12.35
N THR A 252 5.65 20.79 -12.25
CA THR A 252 5.06 21.21 -10.96
C THR A 252 5.03 20.07 -9.95
N TRP A 253 4.75 18.83 -10.39
CA TRP A 253 4.80 17.66 -9.53
C TRP A 253 6.22 17.41 -9.01
N PHE A 254 7.24 17.50 -9.88
CA PHE A 254 8.62 17.24 -9.48
C PHE A 254 9.15 18.30 -8.52
N ASP A 255 8.78 19.57 -8.70
CA ASP A 255 9.12 20.63 -7.75
C ASP A 255 8.55 20.32 -6.36
N ARG A 256 7.27 19.96 -6.27
CA ARG A 256 6.61 19.58 -5.01
C ARG A 256 7.19 18.30 -4.40
N PHE A 257 7.47 17.30 -5.23
CA PHE A 257 8.12 16.05 -4.80
C PHE A 257 9.50 16.34 -4.18
N ARG A 258 10.29 17.20 -4.83
CA ARG A 258 11.62 17.63 -4.35
C ARG A 258 11.54 18.50 -3.09
N GLU A 259 10.54 19.36 -2.95
CA GLU A 259 10.33 20.13 -1.72
C GLU A 259 9.98 19.21 -0.55
N SER A 260 9.09 18.24 -0.78
CA SER A 260 8.73 17.25 0.23
C SER A 260 9.93 16.38 0.66
N SER A 261 10.94 16.23 -0.19
CA SER A 261 12.17 15.49 0.15
C SER A 261 13.20 16.32 0.91
N ARG A 262 13.13 17.66 0.82
CA ARG A 262 14.00 18.60 1.55
C ARG A 262 13.50 18.92 2.96
N GLY A 263 12.19 18.90 3.16
CA GLY A 263 11.52 19.31 4.39
C GLY A 263 10.99 18.17 5.25
N TYR A 264 11.58 16.96 5.20
CA TYR A 264 11.12 15.83 6.02
C TYR A 264 11.44 16.07 7.50
N SER A 265 10.62 16.91 8.14
CA SER A 265 10.41 16.93 9.58
C SER A 265 9.57 15.69 9.92
N PRO A 266 9.98 14.91 10.93
CA PRO A 266 9.27 13.70 11.29
C PRO A 266 7.84 14.07 11.70
N TRP A 267 6.90 13.30 11.19
CA TRP A 267 5.67 12.97 11.90
C TRP A 267 5.98 12.59 13.35
#